data_AF-F6DU42-F1
#
_entry.id   AF-F6DU42-F1
#
_cell.length_a   1.000
_cell.length_b   1.000
_cell.length_c   1.000
_cell.angle_alpha   90.00
_cell.angle_beta   90.00
_cell.angle_gamma   90.00
#
_symmetry.space_group_name_H-M   'P 1'
#
loop_
_entity.id
_entity.type
_entity.pdbx_description
1 polymer ?
#
loop_
_entity_poly.entity_id
_entity_poly.type
_entity_poly.pdbx_seq_one_letter_code
_entity_poly.pdbx_strand_id
1 'polypeptide(L)'
;MNFEMLKHYFTASLDSEKMNEYWRNAQTASELADTYPHLNKELVIYCTFLLPLVKQGIINIHNPRDVMDLFTEANWEQGLQVYHALIHSQGAFATGEARVAQHFWQ
;
A
#
# COMPACT_ATOMS: atom_id res chain seq x y z
N MET A 1 -6.89 -8.03 -3.68
CA MET A 1 -6.68 -8.31 -2.24
C MET A 1 -7.67 -7.47 -1.45
N ASN A 2 -8.34 -7.97 -0.40
CA ASN A 2 -9.32 -7.17 0.38
C ASN A 2 -8.84 -6.91 1.82
N PHE A 3 -9.56 -6.07 2.57
CA PHE A 3 -9.18 -5.70 3.93
C PHE A 3 -9.09 -6.89 4.89
N GLU A 4 -10.01 -7.85 4.80
CA GLU A 4 -10.00 -9.03 5.66
C GLU A 4 -8.75 -9.90 5.44
N MET A 5 -8.28 -10.00 4.19
CA MET A 5 -7.00 -10.65 3.90
C MET A 5 -5.85 -9.89 4.56
N LEU A 6 -5.75 -8.57 4.35
CA LEU A 6 -4.69 -7.75 4.96
C LEU A 6 -4.67 -7.86 6.49
N LYS A 7 -5.85 -7.86 7.10
CA LYS A 7 -6.01 -8.06 8.55
C LYS A 7 -5.48 -9.42 8.97
N HIS A 8 -5.80 -10.49 8.23
CA HIS A 8 -5.26 -11.82 8.51
C HIS A 8 -3.72 -11.86 8.43
N TYR A 9 -3.13 -11.25 7.40
CA TYR A 9 -1.68 -11.22 7.21
C TYR A 9 -0.95 -10.46 8.32
N PHE A 10 -1.51 -9.37 8.82
CA PHE A 10 -0.80 -8.44 9.70
C PHE A 10 -1.30 -8.41 11.14
N THR A 11 -2.29 -9.25 11.52
CA THR A 11 -2.82 -9.27 12.90
C THR A 11 -1.79 -9.67 13.96
N ALA A 12 -0.69 -10.33 13.58
CA ALA A 12 0.41 -10.65 14.47
C ALA A 12 1.39 -9.48 14.67
N SER A 13 1.37 -8.49 13.77
CA SER A 13 2.31 -7.37 13.72
C SER A 13 1.68 -6.02 14.06
N LEU A 14 0.35 -5.90 13.94
CA LEU A 14 -0.41 -4.70 14.23
C LEU A 14 -1.57 -5.01 15.18
N ASP A 15 -1.83 -4.08 16.11
CA ASP A 15 -3.09 -4.06 16.84
C ASP A 15 -4.26 -3.65 15.93
N SER A 16 -5.49 -3.93 16.40
CA SER A 16 -6.69 -3.66 15.62
C SER A 16 -6.92 -2.16 15.38
N GLU A 17 -6.40 -1.28 16.23
CA GLU A 17 -6.62 0.17 16.10
C GLU A 17 -5.80 0.71 14.92
N LYS A 18 -4.50 0.39 14.88
CA LYS A 18 -3.61 0.72 13.76
C LYS A 18 -4.08 0.12 12.45
N MET A 19 -4.55 -1.12 12.47
CA MET A 19 -5.11 -1.78 11.29
C MET A 19 -6.26 -0.97 10.68
N ASN A 20 -7.19 -0.53 11.52
CA ASN A 20 -8.34 0.25 11.11
C ASN A 20 -7.93 1.67 10.66
N GLU A 21 -6.96 2.28 11.35
CA GLU A 21 -6.41 3.58 10.95
C GLU A 21 -5.78 3.50 9.54
N TYR A 22 -4.94 2.50 9.29
CA TYR A 22 -4.25 2.35 8.00
C TYR A 22 -5.26 2.13 6.88
N TRP A 23 -6.28 1.33 7.14
CA TRP A 23 -7.36 1.12 6.18
C TRP A 23 -8.18 2.39 5.93
N ARG A 24 -8.53 3.13 6.98
CA ARG A 24 -9.24 4.41 6.84
C ARG A 24 -8.45 5.40 5.99
N ASN A 25 -7.15 5.55 6.25
CA ASN A 25 -6.29 6.44 5.47
C ASN A 25 -6.20 5.98 4.01
N ALA A 26 -6.17 4.67 3.74
CA ALA A 26 -6.21 4.12 2.38
C ALA A 26 -7.54 4.41 1.66
N GLN A 27 -8.68 4.37 2.37
CA GLN A 27 -9.97 4.77 1.80
C GLN A 27 -9.99 6.27 1.47
N THR A 28 -9.53 7.13 2.39
CA THR A 28 -9.42 8.58 2.13
C THR A 28 -8.45 8.88 0.98
N ALA A 29 -7.38 8.12 0.84
CA ALA A 29 -6.47 8.23 -0.30
C ALA A 29 -7.15 7.83 -1.62
N SER A 30 -8.01 6.81 -1.61
CA SER A 30 -8.84 6.47 -2.77
C SER A 30 -9.77 7.62 -3.14
N GLU A 31 -10.46 8.22 -2.16
CA GLU A 31 -11.34 9.38 -2.40
C GLU A 31 -10.57 10.57 -2.98
N LEU A 32 -9.34 10.80 -2.52
CA LEU A 32 -8.47 11.82 -3.11
C LEU A 32 -8.11 11.48 -4.57
N ALA A 33 -7.81 10.20 -4.85
CA ALA A 33 -7.49 9.73 -6.20
C ALA A 33 -8.68 9.87 -7.17
N ASP A 34 -9.94 9.91 -6.70
CA ASP A 34 -11.12 10.16 -7.54
C ASP A 34 -11.05 11.51 -8.26
N THR A 35 -10.33 12.49 -7.70
CA THR A 35 -10.14 13.80 -8.33
C THR A 35 -9.15 13.78 -9.49
N TYR A 36 -8.45 12.66 -9.71
CA TYR A 36 -7.43 12.48 -10.74
C TYR A 36 -7.73 11.25 -11.61
N PRO A 37 -8.38 11.42 -12.78
CA PRO A 37 -8.86 10.31 -13.61
C PRO A 37 -7.77 9.33 -14.12
N HIS A 38 -6.51 9.74 -14.08
CA HIS A 38 -5.38 8.96 -14.57
C HIS A 38 -4.73 8.08 -13.49
N LEU A 39 -5.11 8.25 -12.21
CA LEU A 39 -4.54 7.47 -11.12
C LEU A 39 -5.23 6.11 -10.98
N ASN A 40 -4.43 5.08 -10.73
CA ASN A 40 -4.97 3.78 -10.35
C ASN A 40 -5.37 3.78 -8.87
N LYS A 41 -6.68 3.80 -8.60
CA LYS A 41 -7.24 3.84 -7.23
C LYS A 41 -6.84 2.64 -6.38
N GLU A 42 -6.86 1.44 -6.95
CA GLU A 42 -6.48 0.23 -6.21
C GLU A 42 -5.01 0.29 -5.80
N LEU A 43 -4.14 0.76 -6.70
CA LEU A 43 -2.73 0.97 -6.43
C LEU A 43 -2.53 2.00 -5.30
N VAL A 44 -3.29 3.09 -5.31
CA VAL A 44 -3.29 4.10 -4.24
C VAL A 44 -3.70 3.47 -2.89
N ILE A 45 -4.77 2.68 -2.86
CA ILE A 45 -5.23 2.01 -1.63
C ILE A 45 -4.12 1.11 -1.07
N TYR A 46 -3.58 0.21 -1.89
CA TYR A 46 -2.57 -0.75 -1.43
C TYR A 46 -1.28 -0.05 -1.02
N CYS A 47 -0.78 0.90 -1.82
CA CYS A 47 0.42 1.64 -1.45
C CYS A 47 0.22 2.46 -0.18
N THR A 48 -0.91 3.12 -0.01
CA THR A 48 -1.18 3.91 1.20
C THR A 48 -1.27 3.00 2.42
N PHE A 49 -1.89 1.83 2.30
CA PHE A 49 -1.98 0.90 3.42
C PHE A 49 -0.62 0.27 3.78
N LEU A 50 0.17 -0.13 2.78
CA LEU A 50 1.41 -0.89 2.99
C LEU A 50 2.63 -0.01 3.31
N LEU A 51 2.64 1.26 2.89
CA LEU A 51 3.75 2.19 3.14
C LEU A 51 4.18 2.30 4.62
N PRO A 52 3.27 2.47 5.61
CA PRO A 52 3.67 2.52 7.01
C PRO A 52 4.29 1.20 7.49
N LEU A 53 3.87 0.05 6.95
CA LEU A 53 4.46 -1.26 7.27
C LEU A 53 5.89 -1.39 6.72
N VAL A 54 6.14 -0.85 5.53
CA VAL A 54 7.49 -0.75 4.96
C VAL A 54 8.36 0.17 5.83
N LYS A 55 7.86 1.35 6.22
CA LYS A 55 8.59 2.30 7.08
C LYS A 55 8.93 1.71 8.46
N GLN A 56 8.09 0.81 8.98
CA GLN A 56 8.31 0.11 10.25
C GLN A 56 9.20 -1.14 10.10
N GLY A 57 9.62 -1.49 8.88
CA GLY A 57 10.41 -2.70 8.61
C GLY A 57 9.63 -4.01 8.74
N ILE A 58 8.30 -3.96 8.84
CA ILE A 58 7.43 -5.15 8.85
C ILE A 58 7.43 -5.82 7.46
N ILE A 59 7.47 -5.01 6.41
CA ILE A 59 7.64 -5.45 5.02
C ILE A 59 9.03 -5.03 4.56
N ASN A 60 9.89 -5.99 4.20
CA ASN A 60 11.20 -5.67 3.66
C ASN A 60 11.11 -5.34 2.17
N ILE A 61 11.10 -4.05 1.83
CA ILE A 61 11.04 -3.60 0.42
C ILE A 61 12.26 -4.01 -0.43
N HIS A 62 13.37 -4.38 0.20
CA HIS A 62 14.53 -4.90 -0.53
C HIS A 62 14.35 -6.37 -0.94
N ASN A 63 13.32 -7.05 -0.43
CA ASN A 63 12.88 -8.36 -0.87
C ASN A 63 11.51 -8.23 -1.57
N PRO A 64 11.45 -8.21 -2.92
CA PRO A 64 10.19 -8.11 -3.65
C PRO A 64 9.15 -9.14 -3.21
N ARG A 65 9.59 -10.35 -2.80
CA ARG A 65 8.69 -11.44 -2.37
C ARG A 65 7.78 -11.03 -1.21
N ASP A 66 8.27 -10.21 -0.27
CA ASP A 66 7.48 -9.78 0.89
C ASP A 66 6.21 -9.00 0.48
N VAL A 67 6.27 -8.30 -0.66
CA VAL A 67 5.10 -7.62 -1.22
C VAL A 67 4.32 -8.57 -2.13
N MET A 68 5.01 -9.37 -2.95
CA MET A 68 4.36 -10.26 -3.91
C MET A 68 3.55 -11.37 -3.25
N ASP A 69 3.99 -11.90 -2.10
CA ASP A 69 3.31 -12.99 -1.37
C ASP A 69 1.97 -12.55 -0.76
N LEU A 70 1.70 -11.23 -0.71
CA LEU A 70 0.39 -10.68 -0.34
C LEU A 70 -0.64 -10.83 -1.47
N PHE A 71 -0.17 -11.06 -2.69
CA PHE A 71 -0.98 -11.22 -3.89
C PHE A 71 -0.94 -12.69 -4.34
N THR A 72 -2.08 -13.19 -4.80
CA THR A 72 -2.14 -14.54 -5.37
C THR A 72 -1.42 -14.58 -6.73
N GLU A 73 -1.05 -15.77 -7.23
CA GLU A 73 -0.41 -15.92 -8.55
C GLU A 73 -1.24 -15.27 -9.68
N ALA A 74 -2.57 -15.34 -9.59
CA ALA A 74 -3.48 -14.70 -10.54
C ALA A 74 -3.42 -13.15 -10.54
N ASN A 75 -2.86 -12.54 -9.49
CA ASN A 75 -2.75 -11.09 -9.29
C ASN A 75 -1.28 -10.62 -9.21
N TRP A 76 -0.34 -11.41 -9.74
CA TRP A 76 1.09 -11.10 -9.61
C TRP A 76 1.45 -9.74 -10.23
N GLU A 77 0.88 -9.38 -11.37
CA GLU A 77 1.13 -8.09 -12.04
C GLU A 77 0.74 -6.91 -11.14
N GLN A 78 -0.39 -7.03 -10.44
CA GLN A 78 -0.83 -6.04 -9.47
C GLN A 78 0.15 -5.94 -8.29
N GLY A 79 0.66 -7.07 -7.79
CA GLY A 79 1.71 -7.10 -6.78
C GLY A 79 2.97 -6.36 -7.23
N LEU A 80 3.37 -6.54 -8.49
CA LEU A 80 4.54 -5.85 -9.05
C LEU A 80 4.33 -4.33 -9.14
N GLN A 81 3.13 -3.90 -9.57
CA GLN A 81 2.77 -2.48 -9.62
C GLN A 81 2.82 -1.85 -8.21
N VAL A 82 2.27 -2.55 -7.22
CA VAL A 82 2.29 -2.12 -5.80
C VAL A 82 3.73 -2.05 -5.29
N TYR A 83 4.55 -3.05 -5.58
CA TYR A 83 5.97 -3.05 -5.24
C TYR A 83 6.69 -1.83 -5.81
N HIS A 84 6.51 -1.55 -7.11
CA HIS A 84 7.13 -0.40 -7.76
C HIS A 84 6.66 0.92 -7.13
N ALA A 85 5.36 1.10 -6.92
CA ALA A 85 4.83 2.31 -6.33
C ALA A 85 5.27 2.50 -4.86
N LEU A 86 5.49 1.41 -4.10
CA LEU A 86 6.09 1.44 -2.76
C LEU A 86 7.58 1.83 -2.76
N ILE A 87 8.34 1.47 -3.79
CA ILE A 87 9.71 1.98 -3.96
C ILE A 87 9.68 3.48 -4.25
N HIS A 88 8.83 3.90 -5.20
CA HIS A 88 8.72 5.30 -5.58
C HIS A 88 8.23 6.20 -4.43
N SER A 89 7.38 5.69 -3.55
CA SER A 89 6.87 6.44 -2.39
C SER A 89 7.91 6.64 -1.27
N GLN A 90 9.08 6.01 -1.36
CA GLN A 90 10.20 6.26 -0.44
C GLN A 90 11.18 7.33 -0.94
N GLY A 91 11.09 7.72 -2.22
CA GLY A 91 12.00 8.68 -2.84
C GLY A 91 11.38 10.07 -3.07
N ALA A 92 12.20 11.02 -3.51
CA ALA A 92 11.76 12.37 -3.88
C ALA A 92 10.97 12.39 -5.21
N PHE A 93 11.11 11.37 -6.05
CA PHE A 93 10.51 11.26 -7.38
C PHE A 93 9.38 10.24 -7.42
N ALA A 94 8.34 10.49 -6.62
CA ALA A 94 7.14 9.66 -6.58
C ALA A 94 6.28 9.83 -7.84
N THR A 95 5.72 8.72 -8.34
CA THR A 95 4.61 8.73 -9.31
C THR A 95 3.36 9.37 -8.69
N GLY A 96 2.31 9.60 -9.47
CA GLY A 96 1.05 10.15 -8.96
C GLY A 96 0.48 9.34 -7.78
N GLU A 97 0.40 8.02 -7.92
CA GLU A 97 -0.10 7.12 -6.88
C GLU A 97 0.81 7.08 -5.65
N ALA A 98 2.11 7.01 -5.88
CA ALA A 98 3.11 7.02 -4.82
C ALA A 98 3.09 8.35 -4.04
N ARG A 99 2.80 9.47 -4.71
CA ARG A 99 2.70 10.79 -4.10
C ARG A 99 1.45 10.93 -3.23
N VAL A 100 0.34 10.32 -3.65
CA VAL A 100 -0.85 10.22 -2.79
C VAL A 100 -0.53 9.41 -1.54
N ALA A 101 0.08 8.23 -1.66
CA ALA A 101 0.46 7.42 -0.50
C ALA A 101 1.43 8.16 0.44
N GLN A 102 2.40 8.88 -0.13
CA GLN A 102 3.32 9.75 0.61
C GLN A 102 2.59 10.81 1.44
N HIS A 103 1.55 11.45 0.91
CA HIS A 103 0.83 12.51 1.61
C HIS A 103 0.31 12.07 3.00
N PHE A 104 -0.05 10.80 3.17
CA PHE A 104 -0.59 10.27 4.42
C PHE A 104 0.48 9.85 5.44
N TRP A 105 1.71 9.58 4.99
CA TRP A 105 2.71 8.93 5.82
C TRP A 105 4.10 9.54 5.76
N GLN A 106 4.32 10.60 4.98
CA GLN A 106 5.62 11.27 4.83
C GLN A 106 6.15 11.78 6.16
#